data_AF-A0A7W4Z8T1-F1
#
_entry.id   AF-A0A7W4Z8T1-F1
#
_cell.length_a   1.000
_cell.length_b   1.000
_cell.length_c   1.000
_cell.angle_alpha   90.00
_cell.angle_beta   90.00
_cell.angle_gamma   90.00
#
_symmetry.space_group_name_H-M   'P 1'
#
loop_
_entity.id
_entity.type
_entity.pdbx_description
1 polymer ?
#
loop_
_entity_poly.entity_id
_entity_poly.type
_entity_poly.pdbx_seq_one_letter_code
_entity_poly.pdbx_strand_id
1 'polypeptide(L)'
;MWALIKCECLRFRKWALGMAALHLLLLGNLYIGGSLRASDVAIAFSGAILYALLGLIFGLLQVGGYRRDSQWAFLVHRPLAPARIWLSLVGAAALLVLGVIAAPLYLVILGMDLGSALTMDLRFYLLPLYLFGLVFACYLCGTFILLSSSRAALFVLALPTLFMTREAGLWIFLPQLAVIGLLLWLNRCAFKPDRQAHPRSLATLLPTALAVQWGLYCVLHVSISLGYQMGLMAINQHPNYNPAPDTRAGFRSMASAAAAMQYAFADSAEPMLKRELGIAEIHGIRPAWNHLPFAQQLPFADHGNILIDRERSIEWHFSHDRMLFKGINSRSGADSGWMGISGAVYPSAAGLPTAEYFGEIPLTVDDTSLVTRRALYSADFDNRRLALRHSLQGDEEYRSGLLLEGKTAAVLSDRGLYFFDAYAARNGQGLLQPEAVVPLPRGLDNLHWVHIAELADGFALTFFYGTSRREGWDPALLVSGLLPLAEGSFCMVARRDLDPVYPTWFTYKQYLISPLFAYLGKATWSAIEPHAEDSVSLRRLLSRPLPGGVRGAMLMTALLCALATALLSRHTSLSKRGRAGWILCNAFTGLPGLLSFLFLTDRRQAGGTVFKADAAGEAQPA
;
A
#
# COMPACT_ATOMS: atom_id res chain seq x y z
N MET A 1 2.58 -35.36 -19.63
CA MET A 1 2.62 -34.03 -18.98
C MET A 1 3.43 -33.04 -19.81
N TRP A 2 4.74 -33.26 -20.00
CA TRP A 2 5.61 -32.38 -20.78
C TRP A 2 5.12 -32.06 -22.21
N ALA A 3 4.63 -33.07 -22.95
CA ALA A 3 4.08 -32.85 -24.29
C ALA A 3 2.93 -31.83 -24.32
N LEU A 4 2.06 -31.83 -23.29
CA LEU A 4 0.95 -30.88 -23.18
C LEU A 4 1.45 -29.47 -22.86
N ILE A 5 2.45 -29.34 -21.97
CA ILE A 5 3.11 -28.07 -21.69
C ILE A 5 3.68 -27.48 -22.97
N LYS A 6 4.46 -28.28 -23.72
CA LYS A 6 5.06 -27.87 -24.99
C LYS A 6 4.00 -27.42 -26.00
N CYS A 7 2.90 -28.17 -26.15
CA CYS A 7 1.80 -27.78 -27.04
C CYS A 7 1.19 -26.43 -26.67
N GLU A 8 0.95 -26.18 -25.38
CA GLU A 8 0.40 -24.89 -24.93
C GLU A 8 1.39 -23.73 -25.11
N CYS A 9 2.68 -23.92 -24.84
CA CYS A 9 3.69 -22.91 -25.13
C CYS A 9 3.76 -22.61 -26.64
N LEU A 10 3.66 -23.63 -27.50
CA LEU A 10 3.63 -23.45 -28.95
C LEU A 10 2.37 -22.71 -29.42
N ARG A 11 1.23 -22.95 -28.77
CA ARG A 11 -0.05 -22.25 -29.07
C ARG A 11 0.08 -20.74 -28.90
N PHE A 12 0.77 -20.30 -27.85
CA PHE A 12 0.95 -18.88 -27.53
C PHE A 12 2.27 -18.29 -28.03
N ARG A 13 3.14 -19.07 -28.71
CA ARG A 13 4.50 -18.66 -29.08
C ARG A 13 4.59 -17.30 -29.76
N LYS A 14 3.76 -17.03 -30.78
CA LYS A 14 3.81 -15.76 -31.53
C LYS A 14 3.46 -14.57 -30.63
N TRP A 15 2.41 -14.71 -29.83
CA TRP A 15 1.98 -13.69 -28.87
C TRP A 15 3.04 -13.46 -27.80
N ALA A 16 3.62 -14.53 -27.24
CA ALA A 16 4.66 -14.44 -26.24
C ALA A 16 5.91 -13.73 -26.78
N LEU A 17 6.39 -14.09 -27.99
CA LEU A 17 7.53 -13.42 -28.61
C LEU A 17 7.25 -11.95 -28.88
N GLY A 18 6.09 -11.61 -29.43
CA GLY A 18 5.70 -10.22 -29.69
C GLY A 18 5.61 -9.39 -28.41
N MET A 19 4.98 -9.92 -27.36
CA MET A 19 4.87 -9.24 -26.06
C MET A 19 6.21 -9.12 -25.35
N ALA A 20 7.08 -10.15 -25.42
CA ALA A 20 8.43 -10.08 -24.85
C ALA A 20 9.27 -9.00 -25.55
N ALA A 21 9.19 -8.90 -26.89
CA ALA A 21 9.86 -7.86 -27.64
C ALA A 21 9.33 -6.46 -27.30
N LEU A 22 8.00 -6.29 -27.24
CA LEU A 22 7.38 -5.02 -26.83
C LEU A 22 7.80 -4.64 -25.40
N HIS A 23 7.79 -5.60 -24.48
CA HIS A 23 8.20 -5.38 -23.10
C HIS A 23 9.68 -4.98 -23.02
N LEU A 24 10.57 -5.66 -23.75
CA LEU A 24 11.99 -5.25 -23.85
C LEU A 24 12.15 -3.83 -24.40
N LEU A 25 11.38 -3.43 -25.41
CA LEU A 25 11.41 -2.07 -25.95
C LEU A 25 10.97 -1.04 -24.90
N LEU A 26 9.90 -1.34 -24.15
CA LEU A 26 9.42 -0.48 -23.07
C LEU A 26 10.46 -0.36 -21.94
N LEU A 27 11.07 -1.48 -21.54
CA LEU A 27 12.14 -1.47 -20.53
C LEU A 27 13.37 -0.72 -21.03
N GLY A 28 13.76 -0.90 -22.29
CA GLY A 28 14.85 -0.15 -22.91
C GLY A 28 14.59 1.36 -22.93
N ASN A 29 13.35 1.78 -23.20
CA ASN A 29 12.96 3.19 -23.12
C ASN A 29 13.03 3.73 -21.69
N LEU A 30 12.52 2.98 -20.71
CA LEU A 30 12.60 3.36 -19.29
C LEU A 30 14.06 3.38 -18.79
N TYR A 31 14.93 2.56 -19.37
CA TYR A 31 16.35 2.54 -19.08
C TYR A 31 17.04 3.80 -19.59
N ILE A 32 16.83 4.14 -20.86
CA ILE A 32 17.38 5.36 -21.48
C ILE A 32 16.86 6.61 -20.75
N GLY A 33 15.60 6.61 -20.32
CA GLY A 33 15.00 7.71 -19.56
C GLY A 33 15.35 7.74 -18.07
N GLY A 34 16.19 6.83 -17.55
CA GLY A 34 16.56 6.75 -16.13
C GLY A 34 15.43 6.38 -15.15
N SER A 35 14.21 6.20 -15.66
CA SER A 35 12.98 6.01 -14.86
C SER A 35 12.82 4.61 -14.26
N LEU A 36 13.67 3.66 -14.66
CA LEU A 36 13.73 2.32 -14.04
C LEU A 36 14.22 2.37 -12.57
N ARG A 37 14.88 3.47 -12.15
CA ARG A 37 15.53 3.60 -10.85
C ARG A 37 14.76 4.51 -9.90
N ALA A 38 14.27 5.63 -10.40
CA ALA A 38 13.41 6.56 -9.68
C ALA A 38 12.00 6.45 -10.24
N SER A 39 11.25 5.42 -9.82
CA SER A 39 9.86 5.35 -10.24
C SER A 39 9.01 6.22 -9.34
N ASP A 40 8.47 7.31 -9.90
CA ASP A 40 7.28 7.95 -9.36
C ASP A 40 6.25 6.86 -9.01
N VAL A 41 5.70 6.92 -7.80
CA VAL A 41 4.69 5.99 -7.29
C VAL A 41 3.54 5.82 -8.29
N ALA A 42 3.16 6.88 -9.02
CA ALA A 42 2.12 6.83 -10.03
C ALA A 42 2.50 5.93 -11.23
N ILE A 43 3.76 5.98 -11.69
CA ILE A 43 4.26 5.16 -12.80
C ILE A 43 4.34 3.69 -12.36
N ALA A 44 4.89 3.43 -11.17
CA ALA A 44 4.97 2.08 -10.62
C ALA A 44 3.57 1.44 -10.46
N PHE A 45 2.62 2.21 -9.91
CA PHE A 45 1.25 1.75 -9.73
C PHE A 45 0.52 1.50 -11.06
N SER A 46 0.68 2.39 -12.04
CA SER A 46 0.11 2.23 -13.38
C SER A 46 0.69 1.01 -14.10
N GLY A 47 2.00 0.78 -13.98
CA GLY A 47 2.68 -0.41 -14.49
C GLY A 47 2.15 -1.69 -13.84
N ALA A 48 2.00 -1.70 -12.51
CA ALA A 48 1.43 -2.84 -11.78
C ALA A 48 0.00 -3.18 -12.25
N ILE A 49 -0.86 -2.17 -12.47
CA ILE A 49 -2.20 -2.38 -13.03
C ILE A 49 -2.12 -2.98 -14.43
N LEU A 50 -1.25 -2.46 -15.30
CA LEU A 50 -1.09 -2.98 -16.66
C LEU A 50 -0.66 -4.46 -16.64
N TYR A 51 0.32 -4.82 -15.81
CA TYR A 51 0.77 -6.20 -15.63
C TYR A 51 -0.35 -7.10 -15.09
N ALA A 52 -1.10 -6.62 -14.09
CA ALA A 52 -2.25 -7.34 -13.54
C ALA A 52 -3.33 -7.61 -14.61
N LEU A 53 -3.65 -6.62 -15.44
CA LEU A 53 -4.60 -6.76 -16.55
C LEU A 53 -4.12 -7.75 -17.60
N LEU A 54 -2.83 -7.70 -17.98
CA LEU A 54 -2.25 -8.65 -18.93
C LEU A 54 -2.31 -10.09 -18.41
N GLY A 55 -1.99 -10.31 -17.13
CA GLY A 55 -2.14 -11.61 -16.48
C GLY A 55 -3.59 -12.11 -16.52
N LEU A 56 -4.54 -11.26 -16.13
CA LEU A 56 -5.96 -11.57 -16.16
C LEU A 56 -6.45 -11.96 -17.56
N ILE A 57 -6.15 -11.13 -18.57
CA ILE A 57 -6.52 -11.39 -19.98
C ILE A 57 -5.91 -12.71 -20.44
N PHE A 58 -4.65 -12.99 -20.12
CA PHE A 58 -4.01 -14.25 -20.49
C PHE A 58 -4.72 -15.46 -19.89
N GLY A 59 -5.09 -15.40 -18.61
CA GLY A 59 -5.87 -16.47 -17.94
C GLY A 59 -7.22 -16.69 -18.61
N LEU A 60 -7.91 -15.60 -18.95
CA LEU A 60 -9.18 -15.64 -19.66
C LEU A 60 -9.04 -16.25 -21.06
N LEU A 61 -8.02 -15.86 -21.83
CA LEU A 61 -7.79 -16.37 -23.18
C LEU A 61 -7.36 -17.84 -23.16
N GLN A 62 -6.51 -18.26 -22.22
CA GLN A 62 -6.02 -19.64 -22.19
C GLN A 62 -7.15 -20.64 -21.92
N VAL A 63 -7.94 -20.40 -20.87
CA VAL A 63 -9.06 -21.29 -20.50
C VAL A 63 -10.27 -21.04 -21.39
N GLY A 64 -10.49 -19.80 -21.85
CA GLY A 64 -11.59 -19.45 -22.76
C GLY A 64 -11.53 -20.20 -24.09
N GLY A 65 -10.32 -20.49 -24.57
CA GLY A 65 -10.09 -21.35 -25.74
C GLY A 65 -10.58 -22.80 -25.59
N TYR A 66 -10.89 -23.25 -24.37
CA TYR A 66 -11.47 -24.58 -24.10
C TYR A 66 -12.94 -24.52 -23.71
N ARG A 67 -13.60 -23.36 -23.87
CA ARG A 67 -14.98 -23.19 -23.41
C ARG A 67 -15.99 -24.02 -24.21
N ARG A 68 -15.69 -24.38 -25.46
CA ARG A 68 -16.58 -25.24 -26.28
C ARG A 68 -16.62 -26.64 -25.68
N ASP A 69 -17.82 -27.19 -25.49
CA ASP A 69 -18.02 -28.48 -24.82
C ASP A 69 -17.20 -29.62 -25.46
N SER A 70 -17.10 -29.64 -26.79
CA SER A 70 -16.28 -30.62 -27.51
C SER A 70 -14.78 -30.51 -27.20
N GLN A 71 -14.26 -29.30 -27.05
CA GLN A 71 -12.86 -29.04 -26.72
C GLN A 71 -12.56 -29.32 -25.25
N TRP A 72 -13.52 -29.00 -24.36
CA TRP A 72 -13.43 -29.33 -22.94
C TRP A 72 -13.44 -30.84 -22.73
N ALA A 73 -14.39 -31.55 -23.35
CA ALA A 73 -14.47 -33.00 -23.32
C ALA A 73 -13.17 -33.63 -23.85
N PHE A 74 -12.69 -33.18 -25.01
CA PHE A 74 -11.42 -33.66 -25.57
C PHE A 74 -10.24 -33.42 -24.62
N LEU A 75 -10.18 -32.27 -23.95
CA LEU A 75 -9.13 -31.94 -23.00
C LEU A 75 -9.18 -32.88 -21.78
N VAL A 76 -10.35 -33.04 -21.17
CA VAL A 76 -10.52 -33.82 -19.92
C VAL A 76 -10.40 -35.33 -20.15
N HIS A 77 -10.75 -35.82 -21.35
CA HIS A 77 -10.64 -37.25 -21.72
C HIS A 77 -9.25 -37.67 -22.23
N ARG A 78 -8.24 -36.78 -22.19
CA ARG A 78 -6.85 -37.21 -22.44
C ARG A 78 -6.45 -38.31 -21.44
N PRO A 79 -5.54 -39.23 -21.81
CA PRO A 79 -5.06 -40.32 -20.95
C PRO A 79 -4.11 -39.81 -19.84
N LEU A 80 -4.57 -38.82 -19.07
CA LEU A 80 -3.88 -38.18 -17.98
C LEU A 80 -4.91 -37.86 -16.90
N ALA A 81 -4.52 -38.03 -15.63
CA ALA A 81 -5.37 -37.57 -14.53
C ALA A 81 -5.68 -36.06 -14.66
N PRO A 82 -6.91 -35.59 -14.36
CA PRO A 82 -7.30 -34.18 -14.49
C PRO A 82 -6.34 -33.21 -13.79
N ALA A 83 -5.79 -33.60 -12.63
CA ALA A 83 -4.79 -32.83 -11.91
C ALA A 83 -3.51 -32.58 -12.75
N ARG A 84 -3.03 -33.58 -13.49
CA ARG A 84 -1.84 -33.48 -14.33
C ARG A 84 -2.11 -32.64 -15.59
N ILE A 85 -3.33 -32.67 -16.10
CA ILE A 85 -3.76 -31.83 -17.22
C ILE A 85 -3.76 -30.37 -16.77
N TRP A 86 -4.45 -30.07 -15.66
CA TRP A 86 -4.46 -28.75 -15.04
C TRP A 86 -3.05 -28.22 -14.76
N LEU A 87 -2.20 -29.03 -14.11
CA LEU A 87 -0.83 -28.65 -13.79
C LEU A 87 0.00 -28.37 -15.05
N SER A 88 -0.28 -29.08 -16.16
CA SER A 88 0.37 -28.80 -17.45
C SER A 88 -0.04 -27.45 -18.02
N LEU A 89 -1.32 -27.07 -17.92
CA LEU A 89 -1.81 -25.77 -18.41
C LEU A 89 -1.21 -24.62 -17.60
N VAL A 90 -1.25 -24.74 -16.26
CA VAL A 90 -0.70 -23.76 -15.33
C VAL A 90 0.82 -23.68 -15.47
N GLY A 91 1.51 -24.81 -15.61
CA GLY A 91 2.95 -24.85 -15.84
C GLY A 91 3.36 -24.19 -17.16
N ALA A 92 2.60 -24.39 -18.25
CA ALA A 92 2.82 -23.69 -19.51
C ALA A 92 2.63 -22.17 -19.36
N ALA A 93 1.59 -21.75 -18.64
CA ALA A 93 1.36 -20.34 -18.36
C ALA A 93 2.48 -19.72 -17.51
N ALA A 94 2.95 -20.41 -16.47
CA ALA A 94 4.07 -19.96 -15.66
C ALA A 94 5.34 -19.77 -16.51
N LEU A 95 5.66 -20.72 -17.40
CA LEU A 95 6.80 -20.59 -18.32
C LEU A 95 6.64 -19.40 -19.28
N LEU A 96 5.44 -19.16 -19.81
CA LEU A 96 5.17 -18.04 -20.70
C LEU A 96 5.28 -16.70 -19.96
N VAL A 97 4.71 -16.58 -18.75
CA VAL A 97 4.85 -15.38 -17.92
C VAL A 97 6.31 -15.14 -17.53
N LEU A 98 7.05 -16.19 -17.18
CA LEU A 98 8.49 -16.11 -16.93
C LEU A 98 9.23 -15.58 -18.16
N GLY A 99 8.95 -16.12 -19.35
CA GLY A 99 9.60 -15.72 -20.59
C GLY A 99 9.23 -14.32 -21.11
N VAL A 100 8.03 -13.82 -20.80
CA VAL A 100 7.52 -12.52 -21.27
C VAL A 100 7.78 -11.39 -20.27
N ILE A 101 7.76 -11.68 -18.97
CA ILE A 101 7.83 -10.67 -17.90
C ILE A 101 9.16 -10.75 -17.17
N ALA A 102 9.42 -11.86 -16.49
CA ALA A 102 10.57 -11.97 -15.59
C ALA A 102 11.89 -11.98 -16.35
N ALA A 103 12.01 -12.80 -17.40
CA ALA A 103 13.25 -12.97 -18.14
C ALA A 103 13.70 -11.67 -18.84
N PRO A 104 12.83 -10.93 -19.57
CA PRO A 104 13.18 -9.61 -20.10
C PRO A 104 13.69 -8.64 -19.03
N LEU A 105 13.04 -8.60 -17.86
CA LEU A 105 13.44 -7.71 -16.79
C LEU A 105 14.78 -8.12 -16.16
N TYR A 106 14.99 -9.42 -15.93
CA TYR A 106 16.30 -9.95 -15.50
C TYR A 106 17.39 -9.64 -16.51
N LEU A 107 17.13 -9.76 -17.82
CA LEU A 107 18.10 -9.44 -18.86
C LEU A 107 18.49 -7.95 -18.83
N VAL A 108 17.52 -7.06 -18.63
CA VAL A 108 17.80 -5.63 -18.51
C VAL A 108 18.59 -5.34 -17.23
N ILE A 109 18.18 -5.87 -16.08
CA ILE A 109 18.88 -5.67 -14.80
C ILE A 109 20.32 -6.21 -14.89
N LEU A 110 20.51 -7.43 -15.42
CA LEU A 110 21.83 -8.02 -15.60
C LEU A 110 22.67 -7.22 -16.61
N GLY A 111 22.05 -6.75 -17.69
CA GLY A 111 22.71 -5.87 -18.66
C GLY A 111 23.16 -4.56 -18.04
N MET A 112 22.38 -4.00 -17.12
CA MET A 112 22.77 -2.82 -16.34
C MET A 112 23.91 -3.14 -15.37
N ASP A 113 23.80 -4.22 -14.59
CA ASP A 113 24.80 -4.61 -13.58
C ASP A 113 26.16 -4.95 -14.21
N LEU A 114 26.17 -5.55 -15.41
CA LEU A 114 27.40 -5.89 -16.14
C LEU A 114 27.92 -4.76 -17.03
N GLY A 115 27.02 -3.92 -17.57
CA GLY A 115 27.32 -2.96 -18.62
C GLY A 115 27.45 -1.51 -18.15
N SER A 116 27.18 -1.22 -16.87
CA SER A 116 27.24 0.13 -16.31
C SER A 116 28.00 0.16 -14.98
N ALA A 117 28.41 1.35 -14.54
CA ALA A 117 29.00 1.54 -13.22
C ALA A 117 27.96 1.47 -12.08
N LEU A 118 26.67 1.25 -12.41
CA LEU A 118 25.60 1.14 -11.44
C LEU A 118 25.71 -0.18 -10.68
N THR A 119 25.57 -0.13 -9.36
CA THR A 119 25.48 -1.34 -8.54
C THR A 119 24.03 -1.76 -8.37
N MET A 120 23.69 -2.97 -8.81
CA MET A 120 22.35 -3.53 -8.61
C MET A 120 22.31 -4.37 -7.33
N ASP A 121 21.64 -3.85 -6.31
CA ASP A 121 21.38 -4.60 -5.07
C ASP A 121 20.39 -5.77 -5.31
N LEU A 122 20.39 -6.75 -4.39
CA LEU A 122 19.47 -7.89 -4.40
C LEU A 122 18.00 -7.50 -4.65
N ARG A 123 17.52 -6.42 -4.06
CA ARG A 123 16.15 -5.91 -4.25
C ARG A 123 15.75 -5.65 -5.70
N PHE A 124 16.69 -5.28 -6.58
CA PHE A 124 16.40 -5.10 -8.01
C PHE A 124 16.14 -6.46 -8.66
N TYR A 125 16.92 -7.48 -8.30
CA TYR A 125 16.73 -8.86 -8.76
C TYR A 125 15.43 -9.50 -8.22
N LEU A 126 14.89 -9.02 -7.10
CA LEU A 126 13.62 -9.47 -6.56
C LEU A 126 12.40 -8.85 -7.28
N LEU A 127 12.56 -7.71 -7.95
CA LEU A 127 11.48 -7.05 -8.68
C LEU A 127 10.88 -7.91 -9.81
N PRO A 128 11.66 -8.60 -10.68
CA PRO A 128 11.12 -9.58 -11.62
C PRO A 128 10.29 -10.67 -10.98
N LEU A 129 10.71 -11.18 -9.82
CA LEU A 129 9.97 -12.21 -9.09
C LEU A 129 8.65 -11.68 -8.54
N TYR A 130 8.66 -10.47 -8.00
CA TYR A 130 7.46 -9.81 -7.51
C TYR A 130 6.45 -9.58 -8.65
N LEU A 131 6.90 -9.05 -9.79
CA LEU A 131 6.04 -8.83 -10.96
C LEU A 131 5.54 -10.15 -11.58
N PHE A 132 6.39 -11.19 -11.62
CA PHE A 132 5.96 -12.53 -12.00
C PHE A 132 4.81 -13.01 -11.11
N GLY A 133 4.95 -12.90 -9.79
CA GLY A 133 3.91 -13.32 -8.85
C GLY A 133 2.61 -12.53 -9.01
N LEU A 134 2.68 -11.21 -9.27
CA LEU A 134 1.51 -10.38 -9.57
C LEU A 134 0.78 -10.84 -10.84
N VAL A 135 1.50 -10.94 -11.96
CA VAL A 135 0.93 -11.36 -13.25
C VAL A 135 0.36 -12.77 -13.14
N PHE A 136 1.08 -13.67 -12.47
CA PHE A 136 0.66 -15.05 -12.31
C PHE A 136 -0.56 -15.19 -11.40
N ALA A 137 -0.66 -14.43 -10.30
CA ALA A 137 -1.85 -14.38 -9.47
C ALA A 137 -3.07 -13.88 -10.27
N CYS A 138 -2.94 -12.80 -11.05
CA CYS A 138 -4.03 -12.30 -11.88
C CYS A 138 -4.43 -13.29 -12.99
N TYR A 139 -3.46 -14.00 -13.58
CA TYR A 139 -3.71 -15.13 -14.48
C TYR A 139 -4.57 -16.20 -13.80
N LEU A 140 -4.21 -16.61 -12.58
CA LEU A 140 -4.97 -17.61 -11.83
C LEU A 140 -6.38 -17.11 -11.45
N CYS A 141 -6.56 -15.81 -11.21
CA CYS A 141 -7.89 -15.23 -11.05
C CYS A 141 -8.72 -15.38 -12.34
N GLY A 142 -8.13 -15.05 -13.50
CA GLY A 142 -8.78 -15.20 -14.81
C GLY A 142 -9.19 -16.64 -15.12
N THR A 143 -8.30 -17.60 -14.84
CA THR A 143 -8.63 -19.03 -15.02
C THR A 143 -9.74 -19.47 -14.06
N PHE A 144 -9.70 -19.02 -12.79
CA PHE A 144 -10.73 -19.37 -11.81
C PHE A 144 -12.09 -18.81 -12.18
N ILE A 145 -12.17 -17.57 -12.66
CA ILE A 145 -13.40 -16.92 -13.10
C ILE A 145 -14.09 -17.73 -14.21
N LEU A 146 -13.33 -18.27 -15.16
CA LEU A 146 -13.87 -19.08 -16.25
C LEU A 146 -14.22 -20.52 -15.86
N LEU A 147 -13.51 -21.08 -14.88
CA LEU A 147 -13.77 -22.44 -14.39
C LEU A 147 -14.92 -22.50 -13.38
N SER A 148 -15.17 -21.42 -12.66
CA SER A 148 -16.24 -21.34 -11.66
C SER A 148 -17.62 -21.32 -12.32
N SER A 149 -18.60 -21.96 -11.66
CA SER A 149 -20.02 -21.91 -12.04
C SER A 149 -20.72 -20.62 -11.58
N SER A 150 -20.17 -19.91 -10.58
CA SER A 150 -20.78 -18.73 -9.98
C SER A 150 -20.17 -17.42 -10.50
N ARG A 151 -21.03 -16.44 -10.79
CA ARG A 151 -20.64 -15.06 -11.14
C ARG A 151 -19.86 -14.37 -10.01
N ALA A 152 -20.03 -14.81 -8.76
CA ALA A 152 -19.27 -14.28 -7.63
C ALA A 152 -17.77 -14.59 -7.68
N ALA A 153 -17.32 -15.47 -8.59
CA ALA A 153 -15.90 -15.69 -8.82
C ALA A 153 -15.15 -14.41 -9.25
N LEU A 154 -15.85 -13.41 -9.81
CA LEU A 154 -15.26 -12.10 -10.13
C LEU A 154 -14.67 -11.40 -8.90
N PHE A 155 -15.20 -11.64 -7.70
CA PHE A 155 -14.68 -11.03 -6.48
C PHE A 155 -13.27 -11.53 -6.10
N VAL A 156 -12.82 -12.67 -6.64
CA VAL A 156 -11.45 -13.17 -6.43
C VAL A 156 -10.39 -12.24 -7.03
N LEU A 157 -10.78 -11.32 -7.94
CA LEU A 157 -9.90 -10.27 -8.46
C LEU A 157 -9.36 -9.31 -7.39
N ALA A 158 -9.96 -9.28 -6.21
CA ALA A 158 -9.47 -8.49 -5.09
C ALA A 158 -8.35 -9.18 -4.29
N LEU A 159 -8.04 -10.46 -4.51
CA LEU A 159 -6.98 -11.13 -3.74
C LEU A 159 -5.58 -10.55 -3.98
N PRO A 160 -5.17 -10.19 -5.22
CA PRO A 160 -3.86 -9.57 -5.44
C PRO A 160 -3.62 -8.28 -4.65
N THR A 161 -4.68 -7.56 -4.25
CA THR A 161 -4.53 -6.31 -3.48
C THR A 161 -3.88 -6.54 -2.11
N LEU A 162 -3.91 -7.77 -1.59
CA LEU A 162 -3.28 -8.15 -0.32
C LEU A 162 -1.75 -8.05 -0.32
N PHE A 163 -1.11 -7.96 -1.48
CA PHE A 163 0.34 -7.78 -1.60
C PHE A 163 0.72 -6.63 -2.55
N MET A 164 -0.24 -5.81 -2.98
CA MET A 164 0.01 -4.62 -3.80
C MET A 164 0.11 -3.39 -2.89
N THR A 165 1.21 -3.26 -2.17
CA THR A 165 1.43 -2.15 -1.24
C THR A 165 2.53 -1.24 -1.69
N ARG A 166 2.45 0.03 -1.27
CA ARG A 166 3.45 1.06 -1.59
C ARG A 166 4.76 0.86 -0.85
N GLU A 167 4.72 0.06 0.21
CA GLU A 167 5.85 -0.23 1.09
C GLU A 167 5.97 -1.74 1.13
N ALA A 168 6.98 -2.25 0.43
CA ALA A 168 7.14 -3.67 0.19
C ALA A 168 8.59 -4.05 0.44
N GLY A 169 8.82 -4.74 1.55
CA GLY A 169 10.08 -5.42 1.86
C GLY A 169 10.17 -6.83 1.29
N LEU A 170 11.17 -7.58 1.75
CA LEU A 170 11.26 -9.03 1.52
C LEU A 170 10.02 -9.79 2.01
N TRP A 171 9.34 -9.27 3.04
CA TRP A 171 8.18 -9.93 3.62
C TRP A 171 6.95 -9.90 2.71
N ILE A 172 6.91 -9.06 1.67
CA ILE A 172 5.83 -9.01 0.67
C ILE A 172 5.63 -10.34 -0.07
N PHE A 173 6.69 -11.15 -0.17
CA PHE A 173 6.63 -12.44 -0.83
C PHE A 173 5.78 -13.45 -0.05
N LEU A 174 5.62 -13.31 1.28
CA LEU A 174 4.76 -14.19 2.07
C LEU A 174 3.27 -14.09 1.69
N PRO A 175 2.62 -12.91 1.74
CA PRO A 175 1.23 -12.78 1.30
C PRO A 175 1.09 -13.08 -0.20
N GLN A 176 2.09 -12.75 -1.03
CA GLN A 176 2.08 -13.11 -2.44
C GLN A 176 2.03 -14.64 -2.65
N LEU A 177 2.92 -15.40 -1.99
CA LEU A 177 2.93 -16.86 -2.07
C LEU A 177 1.65 -17.47 -1.49
N ALA A 178 1.11 -16.91 -0.39
CA ALA A 178 -0.14 -17.34 0.20
C ALA A 178 -1.33 -17.15 -0.77
N VAL A 179 -1.42 -16.00 -1.44
CA VAL A 179 -2.45 -15.71 -2.44
C VAL A 179 -2.31 -16.64 -3.65
N ILE A 180 -1.10 -16.82 -4.17
CA ILE A 180 -0.84 -17.75 -5.29
C ILE A 180 -1.21 -19.18 -4.89
N GLY A 181 -0.80 -19.64 -3.70
CA GLY A 181 -1.14 -20.96 -3.17
C GLY A 181 -2.65 -21.18 -3.03
N LEU A 182 -3.37 -20.20 -2.49
CA LEU A 182 -4.82 -20.21 -2.41
C LEU A 182 -5.46 -20.27 -3.81
N LEU A 183 -5.00 -19.44 -4.75
CA LEU A 183 -5.52 -19.41 -6.12
C LEU A 183 -5.24 -20.71 -6.87
N LEU A 184 -4.08 -21.33 -6.69
CA LEU A 184 -3.76 -22.65 -7.22
C LEU A 184 -4.70 -23.72 -6.66
N TRP A 185 -4.95 -23.70 -5.35
CA TRP A 185 -5.91 -24.59 -4.71
C TRP A 185 -7.33 -24.41 -5.28
N LEU A 186 -7.81 -23.16 -5.36
CA LEU A 186 -9.13 -22.84 -5.93
C LEU A 186 -9.27 -23.31 -7.37
N ASN A 187 -8.26 -23.04 -8.22
CA ASN A 187 -8.25 -23.50 -9.61
C ASN A 187 -8.24 -25.03 -9.71
N ARG A 188 -7.43 -25.71 -8.89
CA ARG A 188 -7.38 -27.18 -8.86
C ARG A 188 -8.72 -27.80 -8.50
N CYS A 189 -9.45 -27.18 -7.58
CA CYS A 189 -10.79 -27.61 -7.17
C CYS A 189 -11.88 -27.27 -8.20
N ALA A 190 -11.71 -26.16 -8.94
CA ALA A 190 -12.61 -25.76 -10.02
C ALA A 190 -12.39 -26.56 -11.32
N PHE A 191 -11.20 -27.13 -11.53
CA PHE A 191 -10.88 -27.93 -12.70
C PHE A 191 -11.44 -29.36 -12.57
N LYS A 192 -12.64 -29.60 -13.11
CA LYS A 192 -13.38 -30.87 -13.04
C LYS A 192 -14.15 -31.16 -14.32
N PRO A 193 -14.47 -32.43 -14.63
CA PRO A 193 -15.19 -32.79 -15.86
C PRO A 193 -16.51 -32.04 -16.04
N ASP A 194 -17.34 -32.03 -14.99
CA ASP A 194 -18.58 -31.25 -14.95
C ASP A 194 -18.33 -29.85 -14.38
N ARG A 195 -18.33 -28.85 -15.25
CA ARG A 195 -18.10 -27.44 -14.90
C ARG A 195 -19.25 -26.81 -14.09
N GLN A 196 -20.47 -27.36 -14.19
CA GLN A 196 -21.63 -26.80 -13.51
C GLN A 196 -21.80 -27.33 -12.09
N ALA A 197 -21.12 -28.42 -11.72
CA ALA A 197 -21.20 -28.95 -10.38
C ALA A 197 -20.81 -27.88 -9.33
N HIS A 198 -21.56 -27.77 -8.23
CA HIS A 198 -21.19 -26.90 -7.12
C HIS A 198 -20.16 -27.57 -6.18
N PRO A 199 -19.31 -26.80 -5.49
CA PRO A 199 -18.39 -27.34 -4.48
C PRO A 199 -19.18 -27.95 -3.30
N ARG A 200 -19.03 -29.26 -3.10
CA ARG A 200 -19.75 -30.00 -2.03
C ARG A 200 -18.92 -30.24 -0.77
N SER A 201 -17.59 -30.19 -0.88
CA SER A 201 -16.69 -30.45 0.25
C SER A 201 -16.38 -29.17 1.03
N LEU A 202 -16.21 -29.29 2.35
CA LEU A 202 -15.86 -28.16 3.21
C LEU A 202 -14.49 -27.56 2.83
N ALA A 203 -13.54 -28.42 2.42
CA ALA A 203 -12.21 -28.03 1.95
C ALA A 203 -12.23 -27.20 0.64
N THR A 204 -13.30 -27.31 -0.15
CA THR A 204 -13.50 -26.48 -1.37
C THR A 204 -14.36 -25.26 -1.10
N LEU A 205 -15.37 -25.42 -0.23
CA LEU A 205 -16.36 -24.39 0.03
C LEU A 205 -15.77 -23.23 0.85
N LEU A 206 -15.05 -23.55 1.93
CA LEU A 206 -14.55 -22.53 2.86
C LEU A 206 -13.51 -21.61 2.21
N PRO A 207 -12.47 -22.10 1.50
CA PRO A 207 -11.50 -21.21 0.84
C PRO A 207 -12.15 -20.37 -0.26
N THR A 208 -13.09 -20.94 -1.02
CA THR A 208 -13.83 -20.20 -2.05
C THR A 208 -14.68 -19.10 -1.43
N ALA A 209 -15.40 -19.42 -0.35
CA ALA A 209 -16.21 -18.45 0.37
C ALA A 209 -15.36 -17.30 0.91
N LEU A 210 -14.26 -17.59 1.61
CA LEU A 210 -13.36 -16.57 2.16
C LEU A 210 -12.76 -15.67 1.06
N ALA A 211 -12.33 -16.24 -0.06
CA ALA A 211 -11.80 -15.47 -1.19
C ALA A 211 -12.85 -14.53 -1.80
N VAL A 212 -14.07 -15.02 -1.99
CA VAL A 212 -15.20 -14.21 -2.51
C VAL A 212 -15.62 -13.15 -1.50
N GLN A 213 -15.66 -13.49 -0.21
CA GLN A 213 -16.00 -12.58 0.88
C GLN A 213 -14.98 -11.44 1.01
N TRP A 214 -13.69 -11.72 0.85
CA TRP A 214 -12.66 -10.67 0.80
C TRP A 214 -12.94 -9.68 -0.35
N GLY A 215 -13.21 -10.19 -1.55
CA GLY A 215 -13.51 -9.29 -2.67
C GLY A 215 -14.82 -8.53 -2.52
N LEU A 216 -15.85 -9.15 -1.96
CA LEU A 216 -17.09 -8.44 -1.61
C LEU A 216 -16.84 -7.35 -0.57
N TYR A 217 -16.00 -7.61 0.43
CA TYR A 217 -15.61 -6.61 1.41
C TYR A 217 -14.93 -5.41 0.74
N CYS A 218 -13.94 -5.65 -0.13
CA CYS A 218 -13.26 -4.58 -0.87
C CYS A 218 -14.22 -3.79 -1.76
N VAL A 219 -15.06 -4.48 -2.54
CA VAL A 219 -16.03 -3.82 -3.42
C VAL A 219 -17.05 -3.01 -2.64
N LEU A 220 -17.65 -3.56 -1.57
CA LEU A 220 -18.57 -2.81 -0.72
C LEU A 220 -17.89 -1.60 -0.10
N HIS A 221 -16.65 -1.75 0.39
CA HIS A 221 -15.91 -0.64 0.99
C HIS A 221 -15.66 0.49 -0.03
N VAL A 222 -15.18 0.16 -1.23
CA VAL A 222 -14.91 1.13 -2.28
C VAL A 222 -16.21 1.74 -2.81
N SER A 223 -17.23 0.93 -3.13
CA SER A 223 -18.50 1.40 -3.67
C SER A 223 -19.25 2.29 -2.69
N ILE A 224 -19.28 1.97 -1.39
CA ILE A 224 -19.89 2.84 -0.37
C ILE A 224 -19.11 4.14 -0.23
N SER A 225 -17.76 4.07 -0.24
CA SER A 225 -16.91 5.26 -0.12
C SER A 225 -17.11 6.20 -1.30
N LEU A 226 -16.98 5.67 -2.51
CA LEU A 226 -17.10 6.42 -3.75
C LEU A 226 -18.53 6.92 -3.94
N GLY A 227 -19.54 6.07 -3.76
CA GLY A 227 -20.94 6.44 -3.92
C GLY A 227 -21.36 7.56 -2.96
N TYR A 228 -20.93 7.49 -1.71
CA TYR A 228 -21.21 8.54 -0.74
C TYR A 228 -20.49 9.86 -1.08
N GLN A 229 -19.19 9.80 -1.40
CA GLN A 229 -18.43 10.99 -1.76
C GLN A 229 -18.94 11.63 -3.06
N MET A 230 -19.22 10.84 -4.10
CA MET A 230 -19.81 11.32 -5.35
C MET A 230 -21.21 11.89 -5.12
N GLY A 231 -22.03 11.27 -4.25
CA GLY A 231 -23.33 11.80 -3.86
C GLY A 231 -23.21 13.17 -3.20
N LEU A 232 -22.28 13.34 -2.25
CA LEU A 232 -21.98 14.63 -1.63
C LEU A 232 -21.48 15.66 -2.65
N MET A 233 -20.66 15.25 -3.62
CA MET A 233 -20.20 16.12 -4.71
C MET A 233 -21.37 16.57 -5.58
N ALA A 234 -22.29 15.67 -5.92
CA ALA A 234 -23.44 15.97 -6.77
C ALA A 234 -24.41 16.99 -6.15
N ILE A 235 -24.54 17.00 -4.81
CA ILE A 235 -25.34 17.99 -4.08
C ILE A 235 -24.52 19.18 -3.56
N ASN A 236 -23.26 19.31 -3.98
CA ASN A 236 -22.32 20.35 -3.55
C ASN A 236 -22.14 20.47 -2.01
N GLN A 237 -22.24 19.34 -1.31
CA GLN A 237 -21.98 19.23 0.13
C GLN A 237 -20.68 18.47 0.42
N HIS A 238 -19.87 18.20 -0.60
CA HIS A 238 -18.59 17.53 -0.39
C HIS A 238 -17.66 18.45 0.42
N PRO A 239 -16.98 17.95 1.47
CA PRO A 239 -16.12 18.76 2.32
C PRO A 239 -14.98 19.48 1.58
N ASN A 240 -14.58 19.00 0.40
CA ASN A 240 -13.58 19.69 -0.42
C ASN A 240 -14.14 20.90 -1.19
N TYR A 241 -15.46 21.00 -1.38
CA TYR A 241 -16.12 22.09 -2.12
C TYR A 241 -16.85 23.05 -1.19
N ASN A 242 -17.53 22.51 -0.18
CA ASN A 242 -18.23 23.27 0.84
C ASN A 242 -17.76 22.82 2.24
N PRO A 243 -16.55 23.21 2.63
CA PRO A 243 -15.98 22.85 3.92
C PRO A 243 -16.74 23.54 5.05
N ALA A 244 -17.31 22.76 5.98
CA ALA A 244 -17.98 23.31 7.14
C ALA A 244 -16.97 23.97 8.11
N PRO A 245 -17.33 25.10 8.75
CA PRO A 245 -16.50 25.70 9.79
C PRO A 245 -16.32 24.73 10.97
N ASP A 246 -15.26 24.93 11.75
CA ASP A 246 -14.90 24.07 12.90
C ASP A 246 -14.67 22.58 12.59
N THR A 247 -14.63 22.21 11.31
CA THR A 247 -14.15 20.90 10.87
C THR A 247 -12.70 20.99 10.39
N ARG A 248 -12.05 19.83 10.33
CA ARG A 248 -10.76 19.71 9.65
C ARG A 248 -10.78 20.23 8.21
N ALA A 249 -11.84 19.95 7.45
CA ALA A 249 -11.93 20.41 6.07
C ALA A 249 -11.99 21.94 6.02
N GLY A 250 -12.78 22.56 6.92
CA GLY A 250 -12.83 24.00 7.18
C GLY A 250 -11.45 24.59 7.44
N PHE A 251 -10.71 24.04 8.39
CA PHE A 251 -9.36 24.49 8.74
C PHE A 251 -8.40 24.42 7.53
N ARG A 252 -8.43 23.32 6.78
CA ARG A 252 -7.56 23.15 5.59
C ARG A 252 -7.92 24.03 4.41
N SER A 253 -9.17 24.47 4.33
CA SER A 253 -9.68 25.32 3.24
C SER A 253 -9.48 26.81 3.46
N MET A 254 -8.89 27.22 4.59
CA MET A 254 -8.67 28.63 4.88
C MET A 254 -7.74 29.26 3.84
N ALA A 255 -8.04 30.51 3.46
CA ALA A 255 -7.41 31.19 2.31
C ALA A 255 -5.91 31.42 2.49
N SER A 256 -5.42 31.46 3.73
CA SER A 256 -4.00 31.63 4.05
C SER A 256 -3.63 30.91 5.34
N ALA A 257 -2.34 30.59 5.48
CA ALA A 257 -1.80 30.06 6.72
C ALA A 257 -1.98 31.05 7.90
N ALA A 258 -1.98 32.36 7.62
CA ALA A 258 -2.27 33.42 8.60
C ALA A 258 -3.70 33.33 9.12
N ALA A 259 -4.69 33.13 8.24
CA ALA A 259 -6.07 32.92 8.66
C ALA A 259 -6.20 31.64 9.50
N ALA A 260 -5.47 30.57 9.14
CA ALA A 260 -5.44 29.33 9.92
C ALA A 260 -4.86 29.53 11.32
N MET A 261 -3.74 30.25 11.45
CA MET A 261 -3.15 30.59 12.74
C MET A 261 -4.08 31.48 13.57
N GLN A 262 -4.63 32.56 12.99
CA GLN A 262 -5.57 33.42 13.69
C GLN A 262 -6.79 32.66 14.18
N TYR A 263 -7.34 31.75 13.38
CA TYR A 263 -8.45 30.87 13.78
C TYR A 263 -8.05 29.93 14.92
N ALA A 264 -6.86 29.33 14.86
CA ALA A 264 -6.36 28.42 15.88
C ALA A 264 -6.11 29.11 17.24
N PHE A 265 -5.87 30.42 17.23
CA PHE A 265 -5.64 31.26 18.41
C PHE A 265 -6.86 32.12 18.81
N ALA A 266 -7.94 32.12 18.03
CA ALA A 266 -8.96 33.17 18.02
C ALA A 266 -9.60 33.48 19.39
N ASP A 267 -9.89 32.46 20.19
CA ASP A 267 -10.62 32.64 21.45
C ASP A 267 -9.71 32.96 22.64
N SER A 268 -8.40 32.78 22.49
CA SER A 268 -7.43 32.85 23.59
C SER A 268 -6.29 33.85 23.36
N ALA A 269 -6.16 34.38 22.14
CA ALA A 269 -5.12 35.37 21.83
C ALA A 269 -5.56 36.81 22.12
N GLU A 270 -4.63 37.56 22.70
CA GLU A 270 -4.74 39.00 22.87
C GLU A 270 -4.84 39.72 21.51
N PRO A 271 -5.47 40.91 21.44
CA PRO A 271 -5.64 41.65 20.19
C PRO A 271 -4.32 41.93 19.44
N MET A 272 -3.23 42.15 20.17
CA MET A 272 -1.91 42.39 19.57
C MET A 272 -1.39 41.15 18.85
N LEU A 273 -1.43 39.99 19.52
CA LEU A 273 -1.00 38.71 18.94
C LEU A 273 -1.81 38.36 17.67
N LYS A 274 -3.11 38.62 17.67
CA LYS A 274 -3.94 38.42 16.46
C LYS A 274 -3.47 39.29 15.29
N ARG A 275 -3.07 40.53 15.56
CA ARG A 275 -2.55 41.45 14.54
C ARG A 275 -1.20 40.96 14.03
N GLU A 276 -0.30 40.54 14.91
CA GLU A 276 1.01 39.99 14.53
C GLU A 276 0.88 38.72 13.68
N LEU A 277 0.04 37.77 14.09
CA LEU A 277 -0.25 36.55 13.31
C LEU A 277 -0.83 36.85 11.93
N GLY A 278 -1.49 38.01 11.76
CA GLY A 278 -2.05 38.44 10.48
C GLY A 278 -1.01 38.93 9.48
N ILE A 279 0.18 39.32 9.95
CA ILE A 279 1.29 39.83 9.12
C ILE A 279 2.54 38.94 9.16
N ALA A 280 2.57 37.94 10.04
CA ALA A 280 3.70 37.03 10.20
C ALA A 280 3.92 36.15 8.97
N GLU A 281 5.19 35.85 8.68
CA GLU A 281 5.55 34.77 7.77
C GLU A 281 5.29 33.44 8.47
N ILE A 282 4.59 32.53 7.76
CA ILE A 282 4.16 31.26 8.33
C ILE A 282 4.70 30.12 7.49
N HIS A 283 5.49 29.29 8.15
CA HIS A 283 6.11 28.11 7.60
C HIS A 283 5.39 26.86 8.09
N GLY A 284 5.58 25.77 7.34
CA GLY A 284 4.88 24.52 7.59
C GLY A 284 5.83 23.35 7.63
N ILE A 285 5.85 22.64 8.76
CA ILE A 285 6.54 21.36 8.87
C ILE A 285 5.51 20.26 9.05
N ARG A 286 5.70 19.15 8.35
CA ARG A 286 4.86 17.94 8.47
C ARG A 286 5.75 16.73 8.66
N PRO A 287 5.24 15.65 9.27
CA PRO A 287 5.88 14.35 9.13
C PRO A 287 6.01 14.05 7.64
N ALA A 288 7.26 14.04 7.15
CA ALA A 288 7.56 13.83 5.74
C ALA A 288 7.53 12.33 5.41
N TRP A 289 7.82 11.50 6.41
CA TRP A 289 7.77 10.05 6.33
C TRP A 289 7.24 9.45 7.64
N ASN A 290 6.56 8.31 7.54
CA ASN A 290 6.11 7.57 8.72
C ASN A 290 7.16 6.57 9.20
N HIS A 291 8.07 6.13 8.34
CA HIS A 291 9.24 5.32 8.66
C HIS A 291 10.38 5.70 7.72
N LEU A 292 11.61 5.37 8.11
CA LEU A 292 12.77 5.49 7.22
C LEU A 292 12.91 4.22 6.37
N PRO A 293 13.55 4.33 5.18
CA PRO A 293 13.81 3.17 4.34
C PRO A 293 14.46 2.04 5.12
N PHE A 294 14.09 0.81 4.78
CA PHE A 294 14.56 -0.38 5.48
C PHE A 294 15.19 -1.39 4.52
N ALA A 295 15.90 -2.36 5.10
CA ALA A 295 16.73 -3.30 4.35
C ALA A 295 15.93 -4.01 3.25
N GLN A 296 16.49 -4.00 2.04
CA GLN A 296 15.94 -4.67 0.86
C GLN A 296 14.49 -4.30 0.49
N GLN A 297 14.05 -3.08 0.82
CA GLN A 297 12.80 -2.51 0.30
C GLN A 297 12.84 -2.47 -1.23
N LEU A 298 11.76 -2.94 -1.87
CA LEU A 298 11.69 -3.02 -3.34
C LEU A 298 11.86 -1.63 -3.98
N PRO A 299 12.53 -1.52 -5.14
CA PRO A 299 12.92 -0.23 -5.72
C PRO A 299 11.76 0.76 -5.94
N PHE A 300 10.55 0.29 -6.22
CA PHE A 300 9.38 1.16 -6.41
C PHE A 300 8.81 1.77 -5.12
N ALA A 301 9.20 1.22 -3.97
CA ALA A 301 8.76 1.62 -2.65
C ALA A 301 9.80 2.52 -1.95
N ASP A 302 11.01 2.58 -2.50
CA ASP A 302 12.14 3.31 -1.94
C ASP A 302 12.07 4.78 -2.33
N HIS A 303 12.13 5.67 -1.34
CA HIS A 303 12.01 7.10 -1.55
C HIS A 303 13.43 7.68 -1.64
N GLY A 304 13.80 8.21 -2.81
CA GLY A 304 14.98 9.06 -3.04
C GLY A 304 16.24 8.71 -2.25
N ASN A 305 17.15 7.93 -2.85
CA ASN A 305 18.44 7.54 -2.27
C ASN A 305 19.63 8.08 -3.09
N ILE A 306 19.48 9.30 -3.60
CA ILE A 306 20.45 9.91 -4.52
C ILE A 306 20.86 11.28 -4.00
N LEU A 307 22.14 11.44 -3.65
CA LEU A 307 22.74 12.76 -3.47
C LEU A 307 23.34 13.25 -4.79
N ILE A 308 23.27 14.54 -5.08
CA ILE A 308 23.67 15.11 -6.38
C ILE A 308 24.77 16.14 -6.19
N ASP A 309 26.00 15.79 -6.59
CA ASP A 309 27.10 16.74 -6.78
C ASP A 309 26.96 17.35 -8.18
N ARG A 310 26.27 18.49 -8.26
CA ARG A 310 26.01 19.18 -9.53
C ARG A 310 27.28 19.70 -10.19
N GLU A 311 28.26 20.15 -9.40
CA GLU A 311 29.49 20.75 -9.90
C GLU A 311 30.34 19.72 -10.64
N ARG A 312 30.49 18.52 -10.07
CA ARG A 312 31.23 17.42 -10.70
C ARG A 312 30.35 16.54 -11.57
N SER A 313 29.04 16.83 -11.62
CA SER A 313 28.02 16.03 -12.30
C SER A 313 28.08 14.56 -11.84
N ILE A 314 28.09 14.33 -10.53
CA ILE A 314 28.11 12.99 -9.91
C ILE A 314 26.81 12.77 -9.15
N GLU A 315 26.15 11.66 -9.43
CA GLU A 315 25.04 11.15 -8.64
C GLU A 315 25.54 10.04 -7.72
N TRP A 316 25.25 10.16 -6.43
CA TRP A 316 25.62 9.21 -5.39
C TRP A 316 24.41 8.38 -5.02
N HIS A 317 24.36 7.14 -5.48
CA HIS A 317 23.25 6.20 -5.30
C HIS A 317 23.52 5.30 -4.09
N PHE A 318 22.61 5.25 -3.10
CA PHE A 318 22.81 4.36 -1.95
C PHE A 318 22.62 2.88 -2.31
N SER A 319 23.57 2.02 -1.90
CA SER A 319 23.49 0.56 -2.03
C SER A 319 23.03 -0.06 -0.71
N HIS A 320 21.92 -0.80 -0.75
CA HIS A 320 21.39 -1.54 0.41
C HIS A 320 22.26 -2.74 0.77
N ASP A 321 22.96 -3.35 -0.20
CA ASP A 321 23.82 -4.50 0.06
C ASP A 321 25.15 -4.09 0.68
N ARG A 322 25.68 -2.94 0.27
CA ARG A 322 26.98 -2.43 0.70
C ARG A 322 26.88 -1.39 1.81
N MET A 323 25.72 -0.83 2.09
CA MET A 323 25.52 0.24 3.08
C MET A 323 26.46 1.44 2.86
N LEU A 324 26.63 1.82 1.59
CA LEU A 324 27.51 2.88 1.10
C LEU A 324 26.87 3.56 -0.12
N PHE A 325 27.30 4.78 -0.43
CA PHE A 325 26.91 5.46 -1.66
C PHE A 325 27.84 5.10 -2.82
N LYS A 326 27.30 4.76 -3.98
CA LYS A 326 28.01 4.54 -5.25
C LYS A 326 27.92 5.79 -6.11
N GLY A 327 29.06 6.42 -6.39
CA GLY A 327 29.15 7.63 -7.20
C GLY A 327 29.25 7.30 -8.68
N ILE A 328 28.45 7.99 -9.49
CA ILE A 328 28.37 7.77 -10.94
C ILE A 328 28.28 9.12 -11.62
N ASN A 329 29.16 9.37 -12.58
CA ASN A 329 29.13 10.62 -13.34
C ASN A 329 27.90 10.64 -14.26
N SER A 330 26.97 11.56 -14.04
CA SER A 330 25.68 11.62 -14.76
C SER A 330 25.81 11.96 -16.24
N ARG A 331 26.94 12.53 -16.68
CA ARG A 331 27.20 12.84 -18.09
C ARG A 331 27.88 11.70 -18.85
N SER A 332 28.87 11.06 -18.23
CA SER A 332 29.70 10.03 -18.87
C SER A 332 29.30 8.59 -18.51
N GLY A 333 28.51 8.40 -17.46
CA GLY A 333 28.19 7.09 -16.89
C GLY A 333 29.37 6.40 -16.19
N ALA A 334 30.51 7.09 -16.06
CA ALA A 334 31.72 6.53 -15.46
C ALA A 334 31.59 6.38 -13.94
N ASP A 335 32.33 5.40 -13.40
CA ASP A 335 32.45 5.15 -11.97
C ASP A 335 33.22 6.30 -11.29
N SER A 336 32.63 6.89 -10.25
CA SER A 336 33.23 7.96 -9.43
C SER A 336 33.64 7.48 -8.03
N GLY A 337 33.57 6.19 -7.76
CA GLY A 337 33.97 5.57 -6.48
C GLY A 337 32.81 5.35 -5.51
N TRP A 338 33.17 5.12 -4.26
CA TRP A 338 32.28 4.77 -3.15
C TRP A 338 32.43 5.77 -2.01
N MET A 339 31.33 6.27 -1.47
CA MET A 339 31.32 7.23 -0.37
C MET A 339 30.70 6.60 0.87
N GLY A 340 31.46 6.65 1.98
CA GLY A 340 31.02 6.21 3.30
C GLY A 340 30.43 7.33 4.15
N ILE A 341 30.13 7.03 5.40
CA ILE A 341 29.51 7.96 6.36
C ILE A 341 30.40 9.16 6.70
N SER A 342 31.72 9.04 6.53
CA SER A 342 32.63 10.20 6.68
C SER A 342 32.52 11.18 5.51
N GLY A 343 31.96 10.74 4.38
CA GLY A 343 31.98 11.42 3.09
C GLY A 343 33.26 11.20 2.28
N ALA A 344 34.26 10.50 2.83
CA ALA A 344 35.44 10.15 2.08
C ALA A 344 35.09 9.25 0.89
N VAL A 345 35.71 9.55 -0.25
CA VAL A 345 35.51 8.81 -1.50
C VAL A 345 36.63 7.80 -1.70
N TYR A 346 36.25 6.55 -1.89
CA TYR A 346 37.13 5.41 -2.06
C TYR A 346 36.98 4.82 -3.46
N PRO A 347 38.06 4.32 -4.09
CA PRO A 347 37.97 3.70 -5.40
C PRO A 347 37.23 2.36 -5.39
N SER A 348 37.18 1.67 -4.25
CA SER A 348 36.52 0.37 -4.09
C SER A 348 35.88 0.23 -2.72
N ALA A 349 34.78 -0.53 -2.66
CA ALA A 349 34.12 -0.91 -1.41
C ALA A 349 34.85 -2.03 -0.65
N ALA A 350 35.82 -2.70 -1.26
CA ALA A 350 36.53 -3.82 -0.65
C ALA A 350 37.62 -3.33 0.33
N GLY A 351 37.61 -3.86 1.55
CA GLY A 351 38.62 -3.54 2.57
C GLY A 351 38.43 -2.20 3.26
N LEU A 352 37.25 -1.57 3.15
CA LEU A 352 36.95 -0.34 3.87
C LEU A 352 36.83 -0.61 5.38
N PRO A 353 37.23 0.35 6.23
CA PRO A 353 36.99 0.27 7.67
C PRO A 353 35.51 0.13 7.97
N THR A 354 35.14 -0.70 8.95
CA THR A 354 33.73 -0.92 9.34
C THR A 354 33.02 0.37 9.75
N ALA A 355 33.76 1.38 10.19
CA ALA A 355 33.25 2.70 10.57
C ALA A 355 32.75 3.55 9.39
N GLU A 356 33.10 3.21 8.14
CA GLU A 356 32.62 3.93 6.95
C GLU A 356 31.23 3.51 6.50
N TYR A 357 30.77 2.33 6.95
CA TYR A 357 29.48 1.78 6.57
C TYR A 357 28.37 2.45 7.37
N PHE A 358 27.27 2.76 6.69
CA PHE A 358 26.08 3.21 7.39
C PHE A 358 25.47 2.05 8.20
N GLY A 359 25.12 2.32 9.46
CA GLY A 359 24.41 1.33 10.29
C GLY A 359 22.96 1.11 9.87
N GLU A 360 22.40 2.04 9.11
CA GLU A 360 21.02 2.04 8.63
C GLU A 360 20.92 2.77 7.29
N ILE A 361 19.83 2.54 6.56
CA ILE A 361 19.65 3.18 5.24
C ILE A 361 19.25 4.64 5.47
N PRO A 362 20.05 5.61 5.00
CA PRO A 362 19.68 7.02 5.08
C PRO A 362 18.58 7.31 4.07
N LEU A 363 17.74 8.29 4.40
CA LEU A 363 16.82 8.92 3.47
C LEU A 363 17.45 10.20 2.96
N THR A 364 17.53 10.38 1.64
CA THR A 364 17.96 11.64 1.05
C THR A 364 16.77 12.61 1.02
N VAL A 365 16.90 13.76 1.68
CA VAL A 365 15.83 14.77 1.79
C VAL A 365 15.88 15.75 0.62
N ASP A 366 17.08 16.15 0.24
CA ASP A 366 17.39 17.03 -0.89
C ASP A 366 18.72 16.61 -1.53
N ASP A 367 19.20 17.32 -2.54
CA ASP A 367 20.43 16.99 -3.28
C ASP A 367 21.68 16.82 -2.38
N THR A 368 21.69 17.41 -1.19
CA THR A 368 22.85 17.47 -0.28
C THR A 368 22.56 17.00 1.15
N SER A 369 21.30 16.86 1.56
CA SER A 369 20.93 16.53 2.93
C SER A 369 20.44 15.10 3.04
N LEU A 370 20.89 14.41 4.10
CA LEU A 370 20.45 13.05 4.41
C LEU A 370 20.07 12.91 5.87
N VAL A 371 19.08 12.06 6.12
CA VAL A 371 18.55 11.78 7.45
C VAL A 371 18.59 10.28 7.70
N THR A 372 19.14 9.92 8.83
CA THR A 372 19.07 8.57 9.42
C THR A 372 18.06 8.62 10.58
N ARG A 373 17.81 7.53 11.32
CA ARG A 373 16.84 7.56 12.44
C ARG A 373 17.19 8.64 13.43
N ARG A 374 18.49 8.80 13.70
CA ARG A 374 18.98 9.63 14.80
C ARG A 374 19.92 10.74 14.40
N ALA A 375 20.39 10.78 13.16
CA ALA A 375 21.35 11.79 12.72
C ALA A 375 20.94 12.46 11.40
N LEU A 376 21.13 13.77 11.37
CA LEU A 376 20.99 14.65 10.21
C LEU A 376 22.40 14.96 9.70
N TYR A 377 22.64 14.77 8.41
CA TYR A 377 23.90 15.11 7.79
C TYR A 377 23.69 16.02 6.57
N SER A 378 24.72 16.79 6.26
CA SER A 378 24.83 17.56 5.02
C SER A 378 26.10 17.15 4.27
N ALA A 379 25.98 16.92 2.98
CA ALA A 379 27.08 16.61 2.10
C ALA A 379 27.79 17.90 1.69
N ASP A 380 29.07 17.98 2.05
CA ASP A 380 30.03 18.91 1.49
C ASP A 380 30.87 18.15 0.46
N PHE A 381 30.51 18.28 -0.80
CA PHE A 381 31.22 17.62 -1.88
C PHE A 381 32.60 18.22 -2.15
N ASP A 382 32.83 19.49 -1.80
CA ASP A 382 34.11 20.16 -2.02
C ASP A 382 35.18 19.67 -1.09
N ASN A 383 34.84 19.53 0.18
CA ASN A 383 35.71 18.94 1.18
C ASN A 383 35.57 17.41 1.26
N ARG A 384 34.73 16.80 0.41
CA ARG A 384 34.43 15.35 0.38
C ARG A 384 34.11 14.81 1.78
N ARG A 385 33.13 15.45 2.41
CA ARG A 385 32.75 15.15 3.79
C ARG A 385 31.23 15.12 3.92
N LEU A 386 30.73 14.14 4.65
CA LEU A 386 29.37 14.16 5.17
C LEU A 386 29.44 14.73 6.59
N ALA A 387 29.06 16.00 6.72
CA ALA A 387 29.10 16.69 8.01
C ALA A 387 27.88 16.29 8.83
N LEU A 388 28.11 15.75 10.03
CA LEU A 388 27.05 15.55 11.02
C LEU A 388 26.55 16.92 11.49
N ARG A 389 25.27 17.20 11.26
CA ARG A 389 24.63 18.47 11.60
C ARG A 389 23.90 18.41 12.92
N HIS A 390 23.16 17.35 13.19
CA HIS A 390 22.48 17.18 14.48
C HIS A 390 22.20 15.71 14.77
N SER A 391 22.25 15.31 16.03
CA SER A 391 21.95 13.95 16.46
C SER A 391 20.97 13.93 17.64
N LEU A 392 19.91 13.12 17.53
CA LEU A 392 18.93 12.90 18.57
C LEU A 392 19.47 11.99 19.70
N GLN A 393 19.04 12.30 20.93
CA GLN A 393 19.40 11.56 22.13
C GLN A 393 18.40 10.43 22.42
N GLY A 394 18.85 9.34 23.06
CA GLY A 394 17.99 8.21 23.44
C GLY A 394 17.31 7.51 22.24
N ASP A 395 16.12 6.97 22.43
CA ASP A 395 15.37 6.21 21.40
C ASP A 395 14.41 7.10 20.59
N GLU A 396 14.83 8.33 20.27
CA GLU A 396 14.03 9.29 19.50
C GLU A 396 14.41 9.23 18.01
N GLU A 397 13.42 9.35 17.12
CA GLU A 397 13.61 9.19 15.67
C GLU A 397 13.13 10.43 14.88
N TYR A 398 13.89 10.81 13.86
CA TYR A 398 13.50 11.87 12.93
C TYR A 398 12.31 11.49 12.05
N ARG A 399 11.43 12.47 11.82
CA ARG A 399 10.20 12.34 11.02
C ARG A 399 10.07 13.40 9.94
N SER A 400 11.02 14.33 9.88
CA SER A 400 11.17 15.29 8.79
C SER A 400 12.65 15.57 8.52
N GLY A 401 12.92 16.16 7.35
CA GLY A 401 14.19 16.83 7.12
C GLY A 401 14.28 18.16 7.85
N LEU A 402 15.41 18.84 7.65
CA LEU A 402 15.64 20.20 8.13
C LEU A 402 14.84 21.18 7.25
N LEU A 403 13.83 21.79 7.85
CA LEU A 403 13.12 22.94 7.27
C LEU A 403 14.06 24.15 7.35
N LEU A 404 14.28 24.84 6.22
CA LEU A 404 15.09 26.06 6.14
C LEU A 404 14.33 27.15 5.37
N GLU A 405 13.36 27.78 6.01
CA GLU A 405 12.54 28.85 5.41
C GLU A 405 12.57 30.11 6.27
N GLY A 406 12.70 31.28 5.65
CA GLY A 406 12.82 32.54 6.40
C GLY A 406 13.95 32.49 7.43
N LYS A 407 13.64 32.89 8.66
CA LYS A 407 14.51 32.78 9.85
C LYS A 407 14.27 31.49 10.63
N THR A 408 13.42 30.60 10.12
CA THR A 408 13.06 29.34 10.76
C THR A 408 13.96 28.22 10.25
N ALA A 409 14.73 27.62 11.17
CA ALA A 409 15.35 26.33 10.98
C ALA A 409 14.79 25.33 12.00
N ALA A 410 14.10 24.28 11.51
CA ALA A 410 13.42 23.33 12.38
C ALA A 410 13.43 21.90 11.86
N VAL A 411 13.44 20.94 12.79
CA VAL A 411 13.30 19.50 12.49
C VAL A 411 12.29 18.87 13.43
N LEU A 412 11.45 18.01 12.87
CA LEU A 412 10.46 17.21 13.59
C LEU A 412 11.00 15.81 13.88
N SER A 413 10.88 15.38 15.14
CA SER A 413 11.05 13.99 15.57
C SER A 413 9.72 13.37 15.98
N ASP A 414 9.73 12.11 16.42
CA ASP A 414 8.57 11.44 17.01
C ASP A 414 8.20 11.93 18.42
N ARG A 415 9.05 12.74 19.07
CA ARG A 415 8.82 13.28 20.43
C ARG A 415 8.76 14.80 20.50
N GLY A 416 9.40 15.52 19.59
CA GLY A 416 9.52 16.98 19.69
C GLY A 416 9.81 17.68 18.37
N LEU A 417 9.68 19.00 18.40
CA LEU A 417 10.09 19.92 17.36
C LEU A 417 11.32 20.69 17.84
N TYR A 418 12.43 20.57 17.10
CA TYR A 418 13.71 21.18 17.42
C TYR A 418 13.89 22.43 16.57
N PHE A 419 14.24 23.55 17.21
CA PHE A 419 14.57 24.81 16.55
C PHE A 419 16.07 25.06 16.59
N PHE A 420 16.60 25.59 15.50
CA PHE A 420 18.03 25.90 15.33
C PHE A 420 18.18 27.34 14.83
N ASP A 421 19.37 27.91 15.02
CA ASP A 421 19.75 29.15 14.33
C ASP A 421 19.76 28.92 12.82
N ALA A 422 18.89 29.62 12.09
CA ALA A 422 18.80 29.52 10.65
C ALA A 422 20.07 29.96 9.92
N TYR A 423 20.85 30.89 10.48
CA TYR A 423 22.10 31.31 9.87
C TYR A 423 23.16 30.20 9.96
N ALA A 424 23.36 29.63 11.15
CA ALA A 424 24.23 28.47 11.35
C ALA A 424 23.76 27.24 10.56
N ALA A 425 22.45 27.05 10.42
CA ALA A 425 21.85 25.94 9.68
C ALA A 425 22.08 26.05 8.16
N ARG A 426 22.08 27.26 7.59
CA ARG A 426 22.35 27.52 6.16
C ARG A 426 23.84 27.59 5.81
N ASN A 427 24.62 28.30 6.62
CA ASN A 427 26.00 28.69 6.25
C ASN A 427 27.06 27.92 7.04
N GLY A 428 26.71 27.37 8.19
CA GLY A 428 27.64 26.60 9.01
C GLY A 428 27.78 25.17 8.50
N GLN A 429 28.89 24.53 8.85
CA GLN A 429 29.08 23.08 8.70
C GLN A 429 29.32 22.34 10.01
N GLY A 430 29.29 23.06 11.14
CA GLY A 430 29.43 22.48 12.47
C GLY A 430 28.17 21.76 12.96
N LEU A 431 28.26 21.22 14.17
CA LEU A 431 27.09 20.68 14.88
C LEU A 431 26.14 21.82 15.24
N LEU A 432 24.88 21.67 14.84
CA LEU A 432 23.77 22.53 15.24
C LEU A 432 23.38 22.18 16.68
N GLN A 433 23.30 23.21 17.50
CA GLN A 433 22.74 23.11 18.85
C GLN A 433 21.30 23.60 18.79
N PRO A 434 20.33 22.85 19.34
CA PRO A 434 18.96 23.31 19.38
C PRO A 434 18.85 24.50 20.33
N GLU A 435 18.28 25.60 19.84
CA GLU A 435 17.97 26.79 20.64
C GLU A 435 16.75 26.56 21.53
N ALA A 436 15.80 25.79 21.02
CA ALA A 436 14.60 25.39 21.73
C ALA A 436 14.13 24.01 21.28
N VAL A 437 13.52 23.27 22.21
CA VAL A 437 12.91 21.97 21.95
C VAL A 437 11.48 21.99 22.48
N VAL A 438 10.52 21.84 21.58
CA VAL A 438 9.10 21.81 21.92
C VAL A 438 8.63 20.37 21.94
N PRO A 439 8.27 19.80 23.10
CA PRO A 439 7.70 18.45 23.14
C PRO A 439 6.37 18.42 22.40
N LEU A 440 6.11 17.35 21.65
CA LEU A 440 4.85 17.21 20.94
C LEU A 440 3.68 17.09 21.94
N PRO A 441 2.64 17.93 21.84
CA PRO A 441 1.49 17.87 22.76
C PRO A 441 0.76 16.51 22.77
N ARG A 442 0.86 15.75 21.67
CA ARG A 442 0.36 14.37 21.52
C ARG A 442 1.32 13.58 20.63
N GLY A 443 1.15 12.27 20.59
CA GLY A 443 1.96 11.40 19.73
C GLY A 443 1.87 11.79 18.25
N LEU A 444 3.00 11.64 17.54
CA LEU A 444 3.16 11.93 16.11
C LEU A 444 2.14 11.21 15.22
N ASP A 445 1.66 10.05 15.65
CA ASP A 445 0.74 9.17 14.94
C ASP A 445 -0.49 9.83 14.30
N ASN A 446 -0.95 10.94 14.87
CA ASN A 446 -2.09 11.69 14.33
C ASN A 446 -1.71 13.12 13.91
N LEU A 447 -0.43 13.49 13.98
CA LEU A 447 0.03 14.82 13.58
C LEU A 447 -0.01 14.93 12.05
N HIS A 448 -0.73 15.93 11.55
CA HIS A 448 -0.84 16.20 10.12
C HIS A 448 0.12 17.31 9.69
N TRP A 449 0.19 18.38 10.47
CA TRP A 449 0.97 19.58 10.15
C TRP A 449 1.31 20.36 11.42
N VAL A 450 2.42 21.08 11.43
CA VAL A 450 2.76 22.10 12.41
C VAL A 450 2.99 23.41 11.67
N HIS A 451 2.18 24.42 12.00
CA HIS A 451 2.35 25.77 11.48
C HIS A 451 3.23 26.55 12.43
N ILE A 452 4.24 27.22 11.89
CA ILE A 452 5.23 28.02 12.62
C ILE A 452 5.13 29.45 12.11
N ALA A 453 4.66 30.38 12.94
CA ALA A 453 4.64 31.80 12.62
C ALA A 453 5.83 32.51 13.28
N GLU A 454 6.57 33.29 12.51
CA GLU A 454 7.65 34.12 13.03
C GLU A 454 7.07 35.38 13.69
N LEU A 455 7.30 35.56 14.99
CA LEU A 455 6.91 36.75 15.75
C LEU A 455 8.14 37.60 16.09
N ALA A 456 7.92 38.81 16.62
CA ALA A 456 9.01 39.68 17.05
C ALA A 456 9.82 39.08 18.22
N ASP A 457 9.13 38.45 19.18
CA ASP A 457 9.71 37.93 20.42
C ASP A 457 9.80 36.38 20.47
N GLY A 458 9.60 35.70 19.33
CA GLY A 458 9.71 34.24 19.22
C GLY A 458 8.85 33.64 18.13
N PHE A 459 8.24 32.49 18.42
CA PHE A 459 7.41 31.76 17.46
C PHE A 459 6.02 31.48 18.01
N ALA A 460 5.00 31.55 17.17
CA ALA A 460 3.72 30.91 17.46
C ALA A 460 3.63 29.57 16.73
N LEU A 461 3.22 28.53 17.43
CA LEU A 461 3.11 27.18 16.90
C LEU A 461 1.66 26.71 16.98
N THR A 462 1.17 26.11 15.89
CA THR A 462 -0.09 25.37 15.88
C THR A 462 0.15 23.95 15.41
N PHE A 463 -0.02 22.99 16.31
CA PHE A 463 -0.02 21.57 16.01
C PHE A 463 -1.40 21.12 15.57
N PHE A 464 -1.51 20.68 14.32
CA PHE A 464 -2.75 20.16 13.77
C PHE A 464 -2.74 18.63 13.73
N TYR A 465 -3.56 18.03 14.58
CA TYR A 465 -3.80 16.58 14.64
C TYR A 465 -5.08 16.21 13.89
N GLY A 466 -5.04 15.11 13.13
CA GLY A 466 -6.18 14.58 12.37
C GLY A 466 -5.82 14.22 10.93
N THR A 467 -5.10 13.12 10.71
CA THR A 467 -4.71 12.70 9.33
C THR A 467 -5.87 12.10 8.54
N SER A 468 -5.84 12.15 7.19
CA SER A 468 -6.92 11.56 6.34
C SER A 468 -6.94 10.05 6.38
N ARG A 469 -5.79 9.43 6.61
CA ARG A 469 -5.65 7.99 6.61
C ARG A 469 -6.15 7.35 7.91
N ARG A 470 -6.04 8.09 9.02
CA ARG A 470 -6.49 7.67 10.34
C ARG A 470 -7.79 8.35 10.76
N GLU A 471 -8.57 8.84 9.81
CA GLU A 471 -9.87 9.44 10.09
C GLU A 471 -10.75 8.48 10.93
N GLY A 472 -11.23 8.99 12.06
CA GLY A 472 -11.98 8.22 13.06
C GLY A 472 -11.16 7.38 14.04
N TRP A 473 -9.83 7.34 13.95
CA TRP A 473 -9.01 6.72 15.00
C TRP A 473 -8.85 7.66 16.19
N ASP A 474 -8.51 8.91 15.91
CA ASP A 474 -8.35 9.98 16.87
C ASP A 474 -9.11 11.21 16.36
N PRO A 475 -9.81 11.96 17.24
CA PRO A 475 -10.49 13.19 16.84
C PRO A 475 -9.46 14.22 16.36
N ALA A 476 -9.87 15.06 15.41
CA ALA A 476 -9.03 16.16 14.95
C ALA A 476 -8.93 17.22 16.05
N LEU A 477 -7.73 17.77 16.23
CA LEU A 477 -7.42 18.69 17.32
C LEU A 477 -6.38 19.71 16.87
N LEU A 478 -6.59 20.97 17.26
CA LEU A 478 -5.60 22.03 17.19
C LEU A 478 -5.04 22.31 18.58
N VAL A 479 -3.73 22.30 18.71
CA VAL A 479 -3.03 22.75 19.93
C VAL A 479 -2.11 23.89 19.53
N SER A 480 -2.38 25.08 20.08
CA SER A 480 -1.70 26.30 19.71
C SER A 480 -0.99 26.90 20.93
N GLY A 481 0.19 27.44 20.73
CA GLY A 481 0.95 28.06 21.82
C GLY A 481 2.11 28.91 21.34
N LEU A 482 2.76 29.58 22.29
CA LEU A 482 3.87 30.49 22.04
C LEU A 482 5.18 29.84 22.51
N LEU A 483 6.24 30.12 21.77
CA LEU A 483 7.61 29.78 22.12
C LEU A 483 8.43 31.09 22.17
N PRO A 484 8.54 31.72 23.35
CA PRO A 484 9.36 32.91 23.53
C PRO A 484 10.85 32.56 23.39
N LEU A 485 11.61 33.38 22.66
CA LEU A 485 13.06 33.18 22.50
C LEU A 485 13.82 33.27 23.84
N ALA A 486 13.33 34.07 24.79
CA ALA A 486 13.99 34.29 26.08
C ALA A 486 13.86 33.10 27.06
N GLU A 487 12.73 32.38 27.02
CA GLU A 487 12.43 31.31 27.98
C GLU A 487 12.68 29.91 27.40
N GLY A 488 12.68 29.77 26.06
CA GLY A 488 12.93 28.51 25.36
C GLY A 488 11.88 27.42 25.63
N SER A 489 10.77 27.75 26.30
CA SER A 489 9.73 26.81 26.71
C SER A 489 8.40 27.11 26.01
N PHE A 490 7.72 26.05 25.57
CA PHE A 490 6.44 26.18 24.87
C PHE A 490 5.29 26.35 25.87
N CYS A 491 4.62 27.49 25.78
CA CYS A 491 3.42 27.79 26.57
C CYS A 491 2.16 27.56 25.72
N MET A 492 1.36 26.57 26.09
CA MET A 492 0.08 26.29 25.42
C MET A 492 -0.91 27.41 25.72
N VAL A 493 -1.43 28.05 24.67
CA VAL A 493 -2.38 29.18 24.78
C VAL A 493 -3.80 28.75 24.43
N ALA A 494 -3.95 27.90 23.41
CA ALA A 494 -5.27 27.49 22.93
C ALA A 494 -5.31 26.00 22.61
N ARG A 495 -6.48 25.40 22.84
CA ARG A 495 -6.79 24.04 22.42
C ARG A 495 -8.19 24.05 21.81
N ARG A 496 -8.32 23.54 20.58
CA ARG A 496 -9.59 23.49 19.86
C ARG A 496 -9.82 22.09 19.31
N ASP A 497 -10.82 21.38 19.82
CA ASP A 497 -11.28 20.13 19.22
C ASP A 497 -12.06 20.46 17.95
N LEU A 498 -11.78 19.73 16.85
CA LEU A 498 -12.44 19.94 15.56
C LEU A 498 -13.47 18.84 15.31
N ASP A 499 -14.59 19.24 14.71
CA ASP A 499 -15.68 18.34 14.40
C ASP A 499 -15.30 17.35 13.27
N PRO A 500 -15.82 16.11 13.34
CA PRO A 500 -15.59 15.11 12.30
C PRO A 500 -16.21 15.56 10.99
N VAL A 501 -15.45 15.41 9.91
CA VAL A 501 -15.88 15.81 8.56
C VAL A 501 -17.03 14.95 8.04
N TYR A 502 -17.04 13.67 8.43
CA TYR A 502 -18.04 12.70 8.00
C TYR A 502 -18.83 12.14 9.19
N PRO A 503 -20.10 11.76 8.96
CA PRO A 503 -20.91 11.13 10.00
C PRO A 503 -20.29 9.82 10.46
N THR A 504 -20.54 9.46 11.73
CA THR A 504 -19.94 8.30 12.39
C THR A 504 -20.08 7.00 11.59
N TRP A 505 -21.24 6.72 10.97
CA TRP A 505 -21.41 5.49 10.19
C TRP A 505 -20.46 5.40 8.99
N PHE A 506 -20.14 6.54 8.34
CA PHE A 506 -19.26 6.58 7.18
C PHE A 506 -17.79 6.44 7.60
N THR A 507 -17.42 7.13 8.67
CA THR A 507 -16.08 7.05 9.27
C THR A 507 -15.72 5.63 9.70
N TYR A 508 -16.68 4.88 10.26
CA TYR A 508 -16.50 3.51 10.75
C TYR A 508 -17.05 2.42 9.81
N LYS A 509 -17.40 2.76 8.57
CA LYS A 509 -18.05 1.85 7.60
C LYS A 509 -17.32 0.51 7.43
N GLN A 510 -15.98 0.49 7.46
CA GLN A 510 -15.18 -0.73 7.31
C GLN A 510 -15.57 -1.80 8.34
N TYR A 511 -15.80 -1.37 9.60
CA TYR A 511 -16.20 -2.26 10.68
C TYR A 511 -17.67 -2.67 10.57
N LEU A 512 -18.53 -1.80 10.04
CA LEU A 512 -19.95 -2.09 9.81
C LEU A 512 -20.15 -3.10 8.66
N ILE A 513 -19.31 -3.02 7.61
CA ILE A 513 -19.34 -3.98 6.50
C ILE A 513 -18.88 -5.36 7.00
N SER A 514 -17.72 -5.42 7.64
CA SER A 514 -17.16 -6.65 8.19
C SER A 514 -16.16 -6.37 9.31
N PRO A 515 -16.51 -6.63 10.58
CA PRO A 515 -15.57 -6.51 11.69
C PRO A 515 -14.32 -7.37 11.48
N LEU A 516 -14.51 -8.63 11.08
CA LEU A 516 -13.40 -9.57 10.91
C LEU A 516 -12.39 -9.05 9.88
N PHE A 517 -12.82 -8.67 8.68
CA PHE A 517 -11.87 -8.21 7.65
C PHE A 517 -11.26 -6.83 7.98
N ALA A 518 -12.00 -5.95 8.66
CA ALA A 518 -11.47 -4.67 9.11
C ALA A 518 -10.31 -4.85 10.11
N TYR A 519 -10.42 -5.81 11.04
CA TYR A 519 -9.34 -6.14 11.98
C TYR A 519 -8.25 -6.97 11.33
N LEU A 520 -8.62 -8.05 10.64
CA LEU A 520 -7.68 -9.00 10.03
C LEU A 520 -6.80 -8.28 9.00
N GLY A 521 -7.39 -7.46 8.12
CA GLY A 521 -6.65 -6.72 7.10
C GLY A 521 -5.57 -5.82 7.70
N LYS A 522 -5.92 -5.06 8.75
CA LYS A 522 -4.95 -4.17 9.42
C LYS A 522 -3.92 -4.94 10.24
N ALA A 523 -4.34 -5.94 11.01
CA ALA A 523 -3.45 -6.70 11.88
C ALA A 523 -2.45 -7.56 11.10
N THR A 524 -2.92 -8.23 10.03
CA THR A 524 -2.04 -9.03 9.17
C THR A 524 -1.03 -8.15 8.45
N TRP A 525 -1.48 -7.01 7.92
CA TRP A 525 -0.58 -6.07 7.25
C TRP A 525 0.48 -5.51 8.21
N SER A 526 0.07 -5.11 9.42
CA SER A 526 0.98 -4.59 10.44
C SER A 526 1.97 -5.64 10.96
N ALA A 527 1.64 -6.93 10.88
CA ALA A 527 2.54 -8.00 11.28
C ALA A 527 3.55 -8.36 10.18
N ILE A 528 3.13 -8.29 8.91
CA ILE A 528 3.97 -8.61 7.75
C ILE A 528 4.91 -7.44 7.44
N GLU A 529 4.38 -6.22 7.48
CA GLU A 529 5.10 -5.00 7.15
C GLU A 529 4.96 -4.00 8.33
N PRO A 530 5.70 -4.21 9.43
CA PRO A 530 5.59 -3.40 10.64
C PRO A 530 6.09 -1.96 10.45
N HIS A 531 6.76 -1.69 9.34
CA HIS A 531 7.20 -0.36 8.98
C HIS A 531 6.10 0.41 8.24
N ALA A 532 5.05 -0.24 7.74
CA ALA A 532 4.09 0.43 6.87
C ALA A 532 3.38 1.62 7.55
N GLU A 533 3.02 2.67 6.81
CA GLU A 533 2.43 3.92 7.38
C GLU A 533 1.16 3.68 8.21
N ASP A 534 0.38 2.67 7.83
CA ASP A 534 -0.86 2.25 8.49
C ASP A 534 -0.66 1.06 9.45
N SER A 535 0.58 0.68 9.72
CA SER A 535 0.91 -0.39 10.66
C SER A 535 0.51 0.03 12.08
N VAL A 536 -0.28 -0.83 12.73
CA VAL A 536 -0.73 -0.64 14.09
C VAL A 536 -0.70 -1.99 14.78
N SER A 537 -0.08 -2.03 15.97
CA SER A 537 -0.06 -3.22 16.79
C SER A 537 -1.48 -3.74 17.07
N LEU A 538 -1.65 -5.07 17.11
CA LEU A 538 -2.94 -5.69 17.39
C LEU A 538 -3.52 -5.19 18.73
N ARG A 539 -2.67 -4.96 19.73
CA ARG A 539 -3.07 -4.40 21.02
C ARG A 539 -3.72 -3.02 20.86
N ARG A 540 -3.14 -2.14 20.04
CA ARG A 540 -3.66 -0.80 19.79
C ARG A 540 -4.92 -0.82 18.90
N LEU A 541 -4.98 -1.75 17.95
CA LEU A 541 -6.20 -2.00 17.16
C LEU A 541 -7.37 -2.41 18.05
N LEU A 542 -7.13 -3.32 19.01
CA LEU A 542 -8.15 -3.81 19.94
C LEU A 542 -8.51 -2.81 21.04
N SER A 543 -7.57 -1.95 21.44
CA SER A 543 -7.82 -0.89 22.43
C SER A 543 -8.51 0.34 21.84
N ARG A 544 -8.87 0.32 20.55
CA ARG A 544 -9.51 1.46 19.88
C ARG A 544 -10.84 1.82 20.57
N PRO A 545 -11.05 3.08 20.97
CA PRO A 545 -12.34 3.52 21.50
C PRO A 545 -13.35 3.61 20.35
N LEU A 546 -14.13 2.55 20.14
CA LEU A 546 -15.24 2.58 19.19
C LEU A 546 -16.48 3.20 19.87
N PRO A 547 -17.15 4.18 19.24
CA PRO A 547 -18.41 4.72 19.75
C PRO A 547 -19.40 3.59 20.07
N GLY A 548 -20.14 3.71 21.18
CA GLY A 548 -21.07 2.66 21.62
C GLY A 548 -22.08 2.27 20.54
N GLY A 549 -22.60 3.26 19.80
CA GLY A 549 -23.50 3.03 18.67
C GLY A 549 -22.87 2.22 17.52
N VAL A 550 -21.57 2.41 17.24
CA VAL A 550 -20.86 1.62 16.21
C VAL A 550 -20.70 0.18 16.67
N ARG A 551 -20.33 -0.05 17.93
CA ARG A 551 -20.22 -1.42 18.49
C ARG A 551 -21.57 -2.15 18.47
N GLY A 552 -22.64 -1.45 18.88
CA GLY A 552 -24.00 -1.97 18.82
C GLY A 552 -24.42 -2.29 17.38
N ALA A 553 -24.12 -1.41 16.43
CA ALA A 553 -24.41 -1.64 15.01
C ALA A 553 -23.63 -2.84 14.44
N MET A 554 -22.34 -2.98 14.76
CA MET A 554 -21.54 -4.15 14.36
C MET A 554 -22.15 -5.46 14.85
N LEU A 555 -22.54 -5.51 16.13
CA LEU A 555 -23.16 -6.69 16.74
C LEU A 555 -24.53 -6.98 16.10
N MET A 556 -25.36 -5.96 15.93
CA MET A 556 -26.66 -6.05 15.25
C MET A 556 -26.50 -6.59 13.83
N THR A 557 -25.60 -6.02 13.03
CA THR A 557 -25.36 -6.48 11.65
C THR A 557 -24.89 -7.93 11.62
N ALA A 558 -23.99 -8.33 12.52
CA ALA A 558 -23.54 -9.72 12.66
C ALA A 558 -24.70 -10.67 12.99
N LEU A 559 -25.53 -10.32 13.99
CA LEU A 559 -26.69 -11.11 14.40
C LEU A 559 -27.74 -11.21 13.29
N LEU A 560 -28.03 -10.11 12.60
CA LEU A 560 -28.97 -10.09 11.48
C LEU A 560 -28.45 -10.92 10.30
N CYS A 561 -27.16 -10.85 9.98
CA CYS A 561 -26.55 -11.68 8.93
C CYS A 561 -26.61 -13.18 9.30
N ALA A 562 -26.31 -13.52 10.55
CA ALA A 562 -26.39 -14.90 11.05
C ALA A 562 -27.84 -15.42 11.03
N LEU A 563 -28.81 -14.63 11.50
CA LEU A 563 -30.23 -14.96 11.50
C LEU A 563 -30.76 -15.12 10.08
N ALA A 564 -30.47 -14.18 9.19
CA ALA A 564 -30.84 -14.25 7.78
C ALA A 564 -30.27 -15.51 7.13
N THR A 565 -29.01 -15.84 7.39
CA THR A 565 -28.37 -17.08 6.91
C THR A 565 -29.07 -18.31 7.48
N ALA A 566 -29.41 -18.32 8.78
CA ALA A 566 -30.10 -19.43 9.42
C ALA A 566 -31.49 -19.68 8.78
N LEU A 567 -32.26 -18.61 8.55
CA LEU A 567 -33.57 -18.68 7.90
C LEU A 567 -33.47 -19.14 6.45
N LEU A 568 -32.59 -18.51 5.66
CA LEU A 568 -32.41 -18.83 4.24
C LEU A 568 -31.83 -20.24 4.05
N SER A 569 -30.94 -20.69 4.93
CA SER A 569 -30.32 -22.02 4.85
C SER A 569 -31.33 -23.17 4.97
N ARG A 570 -32.51 -22.95 5.58
CA ARG A 570 -33.59 -23.95 5.64
C ARG A 570 -34.07 -24.37 4.25
N HIS A 571 -34.01 -23.45 3.29
CA HIS A 571 -34.40 -23.67 1.89
C HIS A 571 -33.26 -24.14 0.98
N THR A 572 -32.10 -24.49 1.56
CA THR A 572 -30.93 -24.98 0.80
C THR A 572 -30.70 -26.47 1.01
N SER A 573 -29.99 -27.10 0.06
CA SER A 573 -29.59 -28.51 0.11
C SER A 573 -28.40 -28.80 1.04
N LEU A 574 -27.95 -27.81 1.82
CA LEU A 574 -26.79 -27.94 2.71
C LEU A 574 -27.02 -28.93 3.86
N SER A 575 -25.97 -29.68 4.22
CA SER A 575 -25.93 -30.54 5.40
C SER A 575 -25.99 -29.73 6.70
N LYS A 576 -26.38 -30.34 7.83
CA LYS A 576 -26.44 -29.66 9.14
C LYS A 576 -25.11 -28.97 9.50
N ARG A 577 -23.98 -29.65 9.26
CA ARG A 577 -22.63 -29.10 9.47
C ARG A 577 -22.33 -27.93 8.53
N GLY A 578 -22.70 -28.03 7.25
CA GLY A 578 -22.54 -26.96 6.28
C GLY A 578 -23.35 -25.71 6.62
N ARG A 579 -24.59 -25.89 7.10
CA ARG A 579 -25.44 -24.78 7.58
C ARG A 579 -24.83 -24.08 8.79
N ALA A 580 -24.39 -24.84 9.79
CA ALA A 580 -23.72 -24.28 10.97
C ALA A 580 -22.45 -23.51 10.59
N GLY A 581 -21.65 -24.05 9.66
CA GLY A 581 -20.44 -23.39 9.15
C GLY A 581 -20.75 -22.05 8.48
N TRP A 582 -21.78 -21.97 7.64
CA TRP A 582 -22.21 -20.71 7.01
C TRP A 582 -22.74 -19.69 8.01
N ILE A 583 -23.55 -20.13 8.99
CA ILE A 583 -24.08 -19.23 10.03
C ILE A 583 -22.92 -18.64 10.84
N LEU A 584 -21.97 -19.48 11.27
CA LEU A 584 -20.80 -19.03 12.04
C LEU A 584 -19.91 -18.09 11.21
N CYS A 585 -19.62 -18.47 9.96
CA CYS A 585 -18.83 -17.64 9.05
C CYS A 585 -19.47 -16.26 8.87
N ASN A 586 -20.77 -16.21 8.56
CA ASN A 586 -21.49 -14.96 8.32
C ASN A 586 -21.67 -14.12 9.58
N ALA A 587 -21.70 -14.72 10.77
CA ALA A 587 -21.69 -13.99 12.03
C ALA A 587 -20.39 -13.18 12.21
N PHE A 588 -19.24 -13.71 11.76
CA PHE A 588 -17.96 -13.00 11.85
C PHE A 588 -17.71 -12.06 10.67
N THR A 589 -18.07 -12.49 9.46
CA THR A 589 -17.75 -11.74 8.23
C THR A 589 -18.81 -10.71 7.88
N GLY A 590 -20.00 -10.74 8.48
CA GLY A 590 -21.06 -9.76 8.26
C GLY A 590 -21.65 -9.80 6.86
N LEU A 591 -21.85 -8.62 6.25
CA LEU A 591 -22.50 -8.45 4.94
C LEU A 591 -21.82 -9.23 3.81
N PRO A 592 -20.47 -9.20 3.64
CA PRO A 592 -19.78 -10.05 2.68
C PRO A 592 -20.13 -11.54 2.82
N GLY A 593 -20.26 -12.02 4.06
CA GLY A 593 -20.63 -13.40 4.35
C GLY A 593 -22.02 -13.74 3.81
N LEU A 594 -23.02 -12.95 4.18
CA LEU A 594 -24.39 -13.13 3.73
C LEU A 594 -24.51 -13.09 2.20
N LEU A 595 -23.85 -12.12 1.55
CA LEU A 595 -23.85 -12.00 0.09
C LEU A 595 -23.14 -13.20 -0.57
N SER A 596 -21.99 -13.63 -0.04
CA SER A 596 -21.29 -14.81 -0.55
C SER A 596 -22.14 -16.08 -0.43
N PHE A 597 -22.88 -16.24 0.67
CA PHE A 597 -23.82 -17.34 0.86
C PHE A 597 -24.91 -17.32 -0.22
N LEU A 598 -25.51 -16.14 -0.48
CA LEU A 598 -26.53 -15.98 -1.51
C LEU A 598 -26.01 -16.30 -2.92
N PHE A 599 -24.75 -16.01 -3.23
CA PHE A 599 -24.16 -16.26 -4.55
C PHE A 599 -23.61 -17.67 -4.76
N LEU A 600 -23.25 -18.37 -3.67
CA LEU A 600 -22.57 -19.67 -3.74
C LEU A 600 -23.47 -20.85 -3.38
N THR A 601 -24.67 -20.62 -2.83
CA THR A 601 -25.57 -21.71 -2.41
C THR A 601 -26.76 -21.87 -3.35
N ASP A 602 -26.98 -23.09 -3.81
CA ASP A 602 -28.17 -23.45 -4.58
C ASP A 602 -29.40 -23.48 -3.67
N ARG A 603 -30.44 -22.76 -4.08
CA ARG A 603 -31.78 -22.90 -3.48
C ARG A 603 -32.36 -24.24 -3.91
N ARG A 604 -33.01 -24.96 -2.99
CA ARG A 604 -33.85 -26.11 -3.37
C ARG A 604 -34.90 -25.60 -4.35
N GLN A 605 -34.88 -26.08 -5.58
CA GLN A 605 -36.01 -25.91 -6.47
C GLN A 605 -37.21 -26.60 -5.81
N ALA A 606 -38.19 -25.81 -5.39
CA ALA A 606 -39.46 -26.34 -4.91
C ALA A 606 -40.19 -26.96 -6.12
N GLY A 607 -40.32 -28.28 -6.16
CA GLY A 607 -41.39 -28.97 -6.90
C GLY A 607 -41.24 -29.11 -8.42
N GLY A 608 -40.06 -29.43 -8.96
CA GLY A 608 -39.86 -29.69 -10.40
C GLY A 608 -39.78 -31.17 -10.82
N THR A 609 -40.13 -32.12 -9.94
CA THR A 609 -39.89 -33.56 -10.17
C THR A 609 -41.16 -34.42 -10.35
N VAL A 610 -42.27 -33.85 -10.82
CA VAL A 610 -43.48 -34.65 -11.14
C VAL A 610 -43.95 -34.53 -12.59
N PHE A 611 -43.69 -33.44 -13.33
CA PHE A 611 -44.35 -33.23 -14.64
C PHE A 611 -43.61 -33.70 -15.90
N LYS A 612 -42.46 -34.40 -15.79
CA LYS A 612 -41.70 -34.87 -16.97
C LYS A 612 -41.63 -36.39 -17.16
N ALA A 613 -42.24 -37.17 -16.26
CA ALA A 613 -42.32 -38.62 -16.41
C ALA A 613 -43.58 -39.07 -17.19
N ASP A 614 -44.68 -38.31 -17.13
CA ASP A 614 -45.95 -38.73 -17.76
C ASP A 614 -46.05 -38.40 -19.26
N ALA A 615 -45.16 -37.55 -19.80
CA ALA A 615 -45.17 -37.20 -21.23
C ALA A 615 -44.34 -38.15 -22.12
N ALA A 616 -43.71 -39.19 -21.55
CA ALA A 616 -42.89 -40.16 -22.29
C ALA A 616 -43.50 -41.58 -22.32
N GLY A 617 -44.70 -41.78 -21.77
CA GLY A 617 -45.37 -43.08 -21.66
C GLY A 617 -46.40 -43.41 -22.76
N GLU A 618 -46.86 -42.44 -23.54
CA GLU A 618 -47.92 -42.66 -24.55
C GLU A 618 -47.41 -42.37 -25.97
N ALA A 619 -46.62 -43.29 -26.51
CA ALA A 619 -46.46 -43.44 -27.97
C ALA A 619 -45.97 -44.86 -28.28
N GLN A 620 -46.88 -45.84 -28.22
CA GLN A 620 -46.70 -47.13 -28.90
C GLN A 620 -47.35 -47.03 -30.30
N PRO A 621 -46.65 -47.41 -31.38
CA PRO A 621 -47.24 -47.49 -32.71
C PRO A 621 -47.99 -48.82 -32.90
N ALA A 622 -49.12 -48.75 -33.59
CA ALA A 622 -49.73 -49.86 -34.31
C ALA A 622 -49.14 -49.94 -35.72
#